data_AF-A0A9D6ZXA8-F1
#
_entry.id   AF-A0A9D6ZXA8-F1
#
_cell.length_a   1.000
_cell.length_b   1.000
_cell.length_c   1.000
_cell.angle_alpha   90.00
_cell.angle_beta   90.00
_cell.angle_gamma   90.00
#
_symmetry.space_group_name_H-M   'P 1'
#
loop_
_entity.id
_entity.type
_entity.pdbx_description
1 polymer ?
#
loop_
_entity_poly.entity_id
_entity_poly.type
_entity_poly.pdbx_seq_one_letter_code
_entity_poly.pdbx_strand_id
1 'polypeptide(L)' 'MIKPGRTIYICRVCHNVGARPLHCHRNQSRKCEIGQPGDERSQPLFDAEGQLVTRAPKWWVEACFKSKVKSEKEKVIRDS' A
#
# COMPACT_ATOMS: atom_id res chain seq x y z
N MET A 1 0.59 13.08 19.46
CA MET A 1 0.09 11.70 19.69
C MET A 1 -0.31 11.10 18.36
N ILE A 2 0.44 10.13 17.83
CA ILE A 2 0.10 9.43 16.59
C ILE A 2 -0.96 8.38 16.96
N LYS A 3 -2.22 8.57 16.56
CA LYS A 3 -3.25 7.55 16.76
C LYS A 3 -2.91 6.34 15.88
N PRO A 4 -3.05 5.10 16.37
CA PRO A 4 -2.73 3.91 15.57
C PRO A 4 -3.55 3.90 14.29
N GLY A 5 -2.89 3.87 13.14
CA GLY A 5 -3.53 3.80 11.83
C GLY A 5 -4.28 2.49 11.65
N ARG A 6 -5.35 2.49 10.84
CA ARG A 6 -6.09 1.27 10.54
C ARG A 6 -5.20 0.35 9.69
N THR A 7 -5.28 -0.95 9.97
CA THR A 7 -4.55 -1.99 9.23
C THR A 7 -5.56 -2.86 8.49
N ILE A 8 -5.22 -3.24 7.26
CA ILE A 8 -5.92 -4.28 6.51
C ILE A 8 -4.91 -5.29 5.96
N TYR A 9 -5.43 -6.39 5.45
CA TYR A 9 -4.66 -7.49 4.91
C TYR A 9 -5.14 -7.81 3.51
N ILE A 10 -4.23 -7.90 2.54
CA ILE A 10 -4.57 -8.05 1.12
C ILE A 10 -3.88 -9.30 0.56
N CYS A 11 -4.64 -10.16 -0.14
CA CYS A 11 -4.06 -11.27 -0.89
C CYS A 11 -3.29 -10.74 -2.11
N ARG A 12 -2.05 -11.18 -2.31
CA ARG A 12 -1.23 -10.75 -3.46
C ARG A 12 -1.64 -11.37 -4.81
N VAL A 13 -2.56 -12.33 -4.80
CA VAL A 13 -2.99 -13.08 -5.98
C VAL A 13 -4.35 -12.59 -6.47
N CYS A 14 -5.38 -12.67 -5.61
CA CYS A 14 -6.75 -12.28 -5.96
C CYS A 14 -7.16 -10.92 -5.43
N HIS A 15 -6.27 -10.21 -4.73
CA HIS A 15 -6.56 -8.92 -4.09
C HIS A 15 -7.69 -8.95 -3.06
N ASN A 16 -8.09 -10.11 -2.54
CA ASN A 16 -9.09 -10.15 -1.46
C ASN A 16 -8.60 -9.42 -0.20
N VAL A 17 -9.49 -8.70 0.47
CA VAL A 17 -9.19 -7.81 1.62
C VAL A 17 -9.84 -8.31 2.89
N GLY A 18 -9.12 -8.22 4.01
CA GLY A 18 -9.69 -8.48 5.32
C GLY A 18 -9.15 -7.54 6.40
N ALA A 19 -9.93 -7.37 7.47
CA ALA A 19 -9.51 -6.64 8.67
C ALA A 19 -8.56 -7.46 9.56
N ARG A 20 -8.36 -8.75 9.25
CA ARG A 20 -7.49 -9.68 9.97
C ARG A 20 -6.58 -10.40 8.98
N PRO A 21 -5.43 -10.94 9.43
CA PRO A 21 -4.59 -11.79 8.59
C PRO A 21 -5.43 -12.92 7.99
N LEU A 22 -5.30 -13.14 6.69
CA LEU A 22 -6.01 -14.18 5.96
C LEU A 22 -5.02 -15.04 5.17
N HIS A 23 -5.29 -16.34 5.15
CA HIS A 23 -4.63 -17.27 4.24
C HIS A 23 -5.48 -17.40 2.98
N CYS A 24 -4.91 -17.03 1.83
CA CYS A 24 -5.60 -17.07 0.55
C CYS A 24 -4.62 -17.46 -0.55
N HIS A 25 -5.03 -18.35 -1.46
CA HIS A 25 -4.15 -18.95 -2.46
C HIS A 25 -2.85 -19.53 -1.88
N ARG A 26 -2.94 -20.23 -0.74
CA ARG A 26 -1.79 -20.83 -0.01
C ARG A 26 -0.71 -19.82 0.40
N ASN A 27 -1.05 -18.53 0.44
CA ASN A 27 -0.16 -17.45 0.84
C ASN A 27 -0.76 -16.68 2.02
N GLN A 28 0.10 -16.19 2.91
CA GLN A 28 -0.32 -15.22 3.90
C GLN A 28 -0.53 -13.85 3.23
N SER A 29 -1.65 -13.22 3.57
CA SER A 29 -1.97 -11.86 3.13
C SER A 29 -0.93 -10.82 3.55
N ARG A 30 -0.71 -9.82 2.70
CA ARG A 30 0.15 -8.67 2.97
C ARG A 30 -0.54 -7.70 3.93
N LYS A 31 0.09 -7.42 5.07
CA LYS A 31 -0.32 -6.33 5.98
C LYS A 31 -0.11 -4.98 5.29
N CYS A 32 -1.12 -4.12 5.31
CA CYS A 32 -1.10 -2.79 4.72
C CYS A 32 -1.65 -1.75 5.70
N GLU A 33 -0.89 -0.68 5.91
CA GLU A 33 -1.31 0.46 6.72
C GLU A 33 -2.05 1.47 5.83
N ILE A 34 -3.31 1.71 6.15
CA ILE A 34 -4.20 2.55 5.34
C ILE A 34 -4.38 3.96 5.92
N GLY A 35 -3.74 4.24 7.05
CA GLY A 35 -3.88 5.50 7.77
C GLY A 35 -5.26 5.66 8.43
N GLN A 36 -5.61 6.91 8.72
CA GLN A 36 -6.90 7.34 9.24
C GLN A 36 -7.86 7.71 8.10
N PRO A 37 -9.18 7.68 8.35
CA PRO A 37 -10.13 8.31 7.44
C PRO A 37 -9.76 9.77 7.18
N GLY A 38 -9.73 10.19 5.92
CA GLY A 38 -9.36 11.55 5.52
C GLY A 38 -7.88 11.73 5.18
N ASP A 39 -7.01 10.78 5.55
CA ASP A 39 -5.60 10.82 5.16
C ASP A 39 -5.45 10.76 3.63
N GLU A 40 -4.39 11.38 3.12
CA GLU A 40 -4.04 11.38 1.70
C GLU A 40 -4.00 9.97 1.10
N ARG A 41 -3.56 8.97 1.88
CA ARG A 41 -3.50 7.57 1.46
C ARG A 41 -4.88 6.98 1.14
N SER A 42 -5.93 7.52 1.76
CA SER A 42 -7.32 7.12 1.54
C SER A 42 -7.96 7.80 0.32
N GLN A 43 -7.29 8.81 -0.26
CA GLN A 43 -7.76 9.50 -1.45
C GLN A 43 -7.49 8.67 -2.72
N PRO A 44 -8.26 8.88 -3.80
CA PRO A 44 -7.94 8.35 -5.13
C PRO A 44 -6.52 8.70 -5.57
N LEU A 45 -6.00 7.93 -6.52
CA LEU A 45 -4.72 8.24 -7.15
C LEU A 45 -4.94 9.21 -8.32
N PHE A 46 -4.24 10.33 -8.25
CA PHE A 46 -4.10 11.30 -9.33
C PHE A 46 -2.66 11.30 -9.81
N ASP A 47 -2.42 11.67 -11.06
CA ASP A 47 -1.07 11.89 -11.59
C ASP A 47 -0.52 13.27 -11.17
N ALA A 48 0.65 13.64 -11.72
CA ALA A 48 1.32 14.89 -11.38
C ALA A 48 0.55 16.12 -11.90
N GLU A 49 -0.22 15.94 -12.96
CA GLU A 49 -1.08 16.93 -13.61
C GLU A 49 -2.44 17.06 -12.93
N GLY A 50 -2.71 16.24 -11.89
CA GLY A 50 -3.95 16.24 -11.15
C GLY A 50 -5.10 15.50 -11.84
N GLN A 51 -4.83 14.73 -12.90
CA GLN A 51 -5.83 13.90 -13.57
C GLN A 51 -6.04 12.60 -12.79
N LEU A 52 -7.29 12.13 -12.75
CA LEU A 52 -7.65 10.91 -12.03
C LEU A 52 -7.10 9.68 -12.76
N VAL A 53 -6.15 8.98 -12.13
CA VAL A 53 -5.60 7.72 -12.63
C VAL A 53 -6.51 6.55 -12.25
N THR A 54 -6.94 6.51 -10.98
CA THR A 54 -7.88 5.49 -10.50
C THR A 54 -8.62 5.97 -9.27
N ARG A 55 -9.88 5.53 -9.15
CA ARG A 55 -10.71 5.73 -7.94
C ARG A 55 -10.27 4.89 -6.76
N ALA A 56 -9.40 3.90 -6.98
CA ALA A 56 -8.84 3.12 -5.89
C ALA A 56 -7.96 4.02 -4.99
N PRO A 57 -8.01 3.84 -3.67
CA PRO A 57 -7.21 4.64 -2.77
C PRO A 57 -5.72 4.37 -2.97
N LYS A 58 -4.86 5.37 -2.76
CA LYS A 58 -3.41 5.24 -2.95
C LYS A 58 -2.81 4.01 -2.25
N TRP A 59 -3.24 3.72 -1.01
CA TRP A 59 -2.75 2.53 -0.29
C TRP A 59 -3.06 1.20 -1.01
N TRP A 60 -4.16 1.12 -1.76
CA TRP A 60 -4.53 -0.07 -2.52
C TRP A 60 -3.61 -0.26 -3.71
N VAL A 61 -3.41 0.82 -4.46
CA VAL A 61 -2.53 0.80 -5.63
C VAL A 61 -1.12 0.39 -5.20
N GLU A 62 -0.63 0.94 -4.10
CA GLU A 62 0.67 0.55 -3.55
C GLU A 62 0.73 -0.93 -3.14
N ALA A 63 -0.33 -1.44 -2.52
CA ALA A 63 -0.34 -2.82 -2.03
C ALA A 63 -0.37 -3.84 -3.17
N CYS A 64 -1.13 -3.56 -4.22
CA CYS A 64 -1.34 -4.47 -5.35
C CYS A 64 -0.27 -4.34 -6.43
N PHE A 65 0.29 -3.14 -6.66
CA PHE A 65 1.19 -2.88 -7.80
C PHE A 65 2.64 -2.54 -7.42
N LYS A 66 2.97 -2.15 -6.18
CA LYS A 66 4.39 -1.97 -5.79
C LYS A 66 5.06 -3.33 -5.54
N SER A 67 5.51 -3.95 -6.63
CA SER A 67 6.47 -5.07 -6.62
C SER A 67 7.88 -4.66 -7.04
N LYS A 68 8.17 -3.39 -7.41
CA LYS A 68 9.49 -2.99 -7.95
C LYS A 68 9.98 -1.56 -7.61
N VAL A 69 9.83 -1.07 -6.38
CA VAL A 69 10.45 0.22 -5.96
C VAL A 69 11.22 0.08 -4.65
N LYS A 70 12.07 -0.95 -4.56
CA LYS A 70 13.10 -1.07 -3.52
C LYS A 70 14.39 -1.62 -4.16
N SER A 71 15.12 -0.79 -4.89
CA SER A 71 16.52 -1.09 -5.25
C SER A 71 17.41 0.11 -5.60
N GLU A 72 17.02 1.36 -5.33
CA GLU A 72 17.88 2.51 -5.68
C GLU A 72 18.26 3.45 -4.52
N LYS A 73 17.69 3.33 -3.32
CA LYS A 73 18.06 4.19 -2.18
C LYS A 73 19.04 3.56 -1.17
N GLU A 74 19.49 2.33 -1.38
CA GLU A 74 20.38 1.62 -0.45
C GLU A 74 21.79 1.35 -1.04
N LYS A 75 22.28 2.27 -1.88
CA LYS A 75 23.66 2.26 -2.40
C LYS A 75 24.46 3.54 -2.15
N VAL A 76 23.90 4.57 -1.50
CA VAL A 76 24.59 5.87 -1.29
C VAL A 76 25.19 6.01 0.13
N ILE A 77 25.51 4.90 0.82
CA ILE A 77 26.11 4.95 2.17
C ILE A 77 27.25 3.93 2.34
N ARG A 78 28.04 3.67 1.30
CA ARG A 78 29.25 2.80 1.41
C ARG A 78 30.51 3.37 0.77
N ASP A 79 30.54 4.66 0.45
CA ASP A 79 31.74 5.37 -0.03
C ASP A 79 31.92 6.68 0.77
N SER A 80 31.97 6.57 2.10
CA SER A 80 32.40 7.66 2.99
C SER A 80 33.28 7.11 4.09
#